data_AF-A0A089KY81-F1
#
_entry.id   AF-A0A089KY81-F1
#
_cell.length_a   1.000
_cell.length_b   1.000
_cell.length_c   1.000
_cell.angle_alpha   90.00
_cell.angle_beta   90.00
_cell.angle_gamma   90.00
#
_symmetry.space_group_name_H-M   'P 1'
#
loop_
_entity.id
_entity.type
_entity.pdbx_description
1 polymer ?
#
loop_
_entity_poly.entity_id
_entity_poly.type
_entity_poly.pdbx_seq_one_letter_code
_entity_poly.pdbx_strand_id
1 'polypeptide(L)'
;MNRSDLKQSGNDEAVPAWQLASLPVMKHHMEAYIDEQLLPQQQIEAGGPPQRMSLSSYPAPIRYIGYTVVYGIPLIDVALTLSPLK
;
A
#
# COMPACT_ATOMS: atom_id res chain seq x y z
N MET A 1 -7.33 59.90 -25.41
CA MET A 1 -8.10 59.88 -24.14
C MET A 1 -8.58 58.46 -23.88
N ASN A 2 -8.74 58.17 -22.59
CA ASN A 2 -8.83 56.88 -21.90
C ASN A 2 -10.24 56.27 -21.85
N ARG A 3 -10.30 54.98 -21.42
CA ARG A 3 -11.40 54.21 -20.77
C ARG A 3 -12.50 53.63 -21.67
N SER A 4 -12.50 52.32 -21.92
CA SER A 4 -13.01 51.20 -21.09
C SER A 4 -14.53 51.15 -21.02
N ASP A 5 -15.15 50.18 -21.70
CA ASP A 5 -16.26 49.44 -21.14
C ASP A 5 -16.42 48.03 -21.72
N LEU A 6 -16.69 47.16 -20.76
CA LEU A 6 -16.78 45.71 -20.75
C LEU A 6 -18.05 45.23 -21.44
N LYS A 7 -17.98 44.22 -22.32
CA LYS A 7 -18.90 43.04 -22.28
C LYS A 7 -18.67 42.01 -23.40
N GLN A 8 -18.43 40.79 -22.93
CA GLN A 8 -19.25 39.60 -23.18
C GLN A 8 -18.93 38.72 -24.41
N SER A 9 -18.42 37.52 -24.05
CA SER A 9 -18.92 36.21 -24.49
C SER A 9 -18.52 35.71 -25.87
N GLY A 10 -17.72 34.64 -25.91
CA GLY A 10 -17.58 33.83 -27.10
C GLY A 10 -16.49 32.77 -27.05
N ASN A 11 -16.75 31.68 -26.33
CA ASN A 11 -16.38 30.31 -26.72
C ASN A 11 -14.90 29.91 -26.73
N ASP A 12 -14.28 29.83 -25.54
CA ASP A 12 -13.25 28.81 -25.29
C ASP A 12 -13.98 27.53 -24.88
N GLU A 13 -14.38 26.73 -25.86
CA GLU A 13 -15.08 25.46 -25.63
C GLU A 13 -14.13 24.46 -24.96
N ALA A 14 -14.07 24.54 -23.63
CA ALA A 14 -13.45 23.54 -22.79
C ALA A 14 -14.14 22.20 -23.06
N VAL A 15 -13.42 21.30 -23.72
CA VAL A 15 -13.87 19.93 -24.01
C VAL A 15 -14.45 19.35 -22.71
N PRO A 16 -15.74 19.00 -22.67
CA PRO A 16 -16.38 18.59 -21.44
C PRO A 16 -15.69 17.33 -20.89
N ALA A 17 -15.46 17.29 -19.57
CA ALA A 17 -14.66 16.26 -18.91
C ALA A 17 -15.14 14.81 -19.19
N TRP A 18 -16.42 14.63 -19.54
CA TRP A 18 -16.95 13.32 -19.93
C TRP A 18 -16.44 12.84 -21.31
N GLN A 19 -16.02 13.74 -22.21
CA GLN A 19 -15.36 13.39 -23.47
C GLN A 19 -13.93 12.88 -23.22
N LEU A 20 -13.21 13.43 -22.23
CA LEU A 20 -11.91 12.90 -21.80
C LEU A 20 -12.01 11.47 -21.25
N ALA A 21 -13.13 11.13 -20.60
CA ALA A 21 -13.38 9.77 -20.10
C ALA A 21 -13.61 8.74 -21.23
N SER A 22 -13.93 9.20 -22.44
CA SER A 22 -14.16 8.35 -23.62
C SER A 22 -12.94 8.22 -24.54
N LEU A 23 -11.82 8.91 -24.23
CA LEU A 23 -10.57 8.68 -24.93
C LEU A 23 -10.16 7.21 -24.71
N PRO A 24 -9.77 6.49 -25.77
CA PRO A 24 -9.19 5.16 -25.59
C PRO A 24 -7.90 5.35 -24.79
N VAL A 25 -7.98 5.12 -23.48
CA VAL A 25 -6.79 4.88 -22.68
C VAL A 25 -6.15 3.69 -23.36
N MET A 26 -5.05 3.93 -24.08
CA MET A 26 -4.17 2.86 -24.55
C MET A 26 -3.81 2.09 -23.29
N LYS A 27 -4.52 0.99 -23.05
CA LYS A 27 -4.11 -0.03 -22.11
C LYS A 27 -2.87 -0.62 -22.76
N HIS A 28 -1.72 -0.01 -22.51
CA HIS A 28 -0.48 -0.73 -22.56
C HIS A 28 -0.66 -1.87 -21.56
N HIS A 29 -1.03 -3.04 -22.08
CA HIS A 29 -0.67 -4.30 -21.47
C HIS A 29 0.86 -4.34 -21.50
N MET A 30 1.46 -3.60 -20.58
CA MET A 30 2.85 -3.74 -20.25
C MET A 30 2.87 -5.01 -19.40
N GLU A 31 2.90 -6.17 -20.06
CA GLU A 31 3.48 -7.34 -19.43
C GLU A 31 4.86 -6.87 -18.98
N ALA A 32 5.01 -6.68 -17.66
CA ALA A 32 6.28 -6.29 -17.10
C ALA A 32 7.29 -7.31 -17.61
N TYR A 33 8.32 -6.85 -18.31
CA TYR A 33 9.38 -7.71 -18.79
C TYR A 33 10.04 -8.33 -17.55
N ILE A 34 9.70 -9.60 -17.29
CA ILE A 34 10.29 -10.39 -16.22
C ILE A 34 11.55 -11.00 -16.80
N ASP A 35 12.68 -10.44 -16.41
CA ASP A 35 13.97 -11.03 -16.74
C ASP A 35 14.21 -12.20 -15.78
N GLU A 36 14.07 -13.43 -16.28
CA GLU A 36 14.23 -14.65 -15.47
C GLU A 36 15.62 -14.75 -14.80
N GLN A 37 16.63 -14.08 -15.36
CA GLN A 37 17.98 -14.05 -14.78
C GLN A 37 18.10 -13.06 -13.62
N LEU A 38 17.25 -12.02 -13.59
CA LEU A 38 17.23 -10.99 -12.54
C LEU A 38 16.08 -11.17 -11.54
N LEU A 39 15.25 -12.21 -11.70
CA LEU A 39 14.12 -12.51 -10.82
C LEU A 39 14.43 -12.39 -9.32
N PRO A 40 15.56 -12.93 -8.80
CA PRO A 40 15.89 -12.76 -7.38
C PRO A 40 16.10 -11.30 -6.99
N GLN A 41 16.72 -10.50 -7.86
CA GLN A 41 16.98 -9.07 -7.62
C GLN A 41 15.71 -8.23 -7.76
N GLN A 42 14.87 -8.53 -8.76
CA GLN A 42 13.56 -7.89 -8.96
C GLN A 42 12.61 -8.17 -7.78
N GLN A 43 12.66 -9.36 -7.18
CA GLN A 43 11.89 -9.68 -5.97
C GLN A 43 12.34 -8.88 -4.75
N ILE A 44 13.63 -8.56 -4.65
CA ILE A 44 14.18 -7.74 -3.56
C ILE A 44 13.80 -6.27 -3.76
N GLU A 45 13.95 -5.73 -4.98
CA GLU A 45 13.61 -4.33 -5.29
C GLU A 45 12.11 -4.05 -5.28
N ALA A 46 11.29 -5.00 -5.73
CA ALA A 46 9.83 -4.91 -5.64
C ALA A 46 9.29 -5.21 -4.23
N GLY A 47 10.17 -5.48 -3.27
CA GLY A 47 9.83 -5.73 -1.86
C GLY A 47 9.16 -7.07 -1.57
N GLY A 48 8.79 -7.84 -2.60
CA GLY A 48 8.15 -9.16 -2.49
C GLY A 48 6.84 -9.16 -1.69
N PRO A 49 6.03 -10.23 -1.79
CA PRO A 49 4.93 -10.41 -0.86
C PRO A 49 5.47 -10.65 0.56
N PRO A 50 4.78 -10.18 1.62
CA PRO A 50 5.17 -10.47 3.00
C PRO A 50 5.30 -11.98 3.24
N GLN A 51 6.51 -12.44 3.54
CA GLN A 51 6.75 -13.85 3.83
C GLN A 51 6.36 -14.17 5.28
N ARG A 52 5.46 -15.12 5.46
CA ARG A 52 5.14 -15.64 6.80
C ARG A 52 6.26 -16.57 7.24
N MET A 53 7.10 -16.10 8.15
CA MET A 53 8.16 -16.92 8.74
C MET A 53 7.63 -17.68 9.97
N SER A 54 7.97 -18.96 10.07
CA SER A 54 7.62 -19.74 11.27
C SER A 54 8.53 -19.34 12.43
N LEU A 55 7.93 -19.06 13.59
CA LEU A 55 8.66 -18.80 14.83
C LEU A 55 9.60 -19.96 15.19
N SER A 56 9.23 -21.20 14.86
CA SER A 56 10.05 -22.39 15.13
C SER A 56 11.40 -22.39 14.41
N SER A 57 11.52 -21.63 13.32
CA SER A 57 12.72 -21.58 12.48
C SER A 57 13.82 -20.69 13.06
N TYR A 58 13.51 -19.88 14.07
CA TYR A 58 14.47 -18.95 14.66
C TYR A 58 15.34 -19.61 15.76
N PRO A 59 16.53 -19.05 16.04
CA PRO A 59 17.34 -19.45 17.21
C PRO A 59 16.56 -19.33 18.52
N ALA A 60 16.91 -20.17 19.50
CA ALA A 60 16.18 -20.30 20.76
C ALA A 60 15.88 -18.97 21.49
N PRO A 61 16.80 -17.98 21.60
CA PRO A 61 16.51 -16.73 22.28
C PRO A 61 15.39 -15.92 21.61
N ILE A 62 15.44 -15.81 20.28
CA ILE A 62 14.46 -15.08 19.48
C ILE A 62 13.09 -15.76 19.55
N ARG A 63 13.08 -17.10 19.55
CA ARG A 63 11.86 -17.89 19.77
C ARG A 63 11.17 -17.53 21.07
N TYR A 64 11.89 -17.50 22.19
CA TYR A 64 11.29 -17.17 23.48
C TYR A 64 10.66 -15.78 23.49
N ILE A 65 11.36 -14.78 22.95
CA ILE A 65 10.84 -13.41 22.86
C ILE A 65 9.55 -13.41 22.02
N GLY A 66 9.57 -14.05 20.85
CA GLY A 66 8.40 -14.15 19.98
C GLY A 66 7.19 -14.80 20.65
N TYR A 67 7.39 -15.94 21.33
CA TYR A 67 6.30 -16.61 22.06
C TYR A 67 5.78 -15.78 23.25
N THR A 68 6.64 -15.07 23.97
CA THR A 68 6.24 -14.19 25.08
C THR A 68 5.36 -13.03 24.58
N VAL A 69 5.68 -12.43 23.44
CA VAL A 69 4.86 -11.35 22.88
C VAL A 69 3.53 -11.87 22.36
N VAL A 70 3.53 -12.98 21.62
CA VAL A 70 2.32 -13.52 20.97
C VAL A 70 1.36 -14.16 21.97
N TYR A 71 1.88 -14.83 23.00
CA TYR A 71 1.06 -15.60 23.95
C TYR A 71 1.20 -15.14 25.39
N GLY A 72 2.41 -14.76 25.81
CA GLY A 72 2.66 -14.34 27.20
C GLY A 72 1.89 -13.08 27.57
N ILE A 73 2.06 -11.99 26.83
CA ILE A 73 1.39 -10.71 27.11
C ILE A 73 -0.15 -10.87 27.09
N PRO A 74 -0.78 -11.47 26.05
CA PRO A 74 -2.23 -11.65 26.05
C PRO A 74 -2.74 -12.50 27.21
N LEU A 75 -2.01 -13.56 27.60
CA LEU A 75 -2.39 -14.38 28.75
C LEU A 75 -2.33 -13.59 30.06
N ILE A 76 -1.32 -12.73 30.23
CA ILE A 76 -1.20 -11.86 31.39
C ILE A 76 -2.36 -10.85 31.42
N ASP A 77 -2.66 -10.20 30.29
CA ASP A 77 -3.77 -9.25 30.21
C ASP A 77 -5.12 -9.90 30.53
N VAL A 78 -5.35 -11.10 30.02
CA VAL A 78 -6.55 -11.89 30.34
C VAL A 78 -6.57 -12.26 31.82
N ALA A 79 -5.45 -12.71 32.39
CA ALA A 79 -5.36 -13.05 33.81
C ALA A 79 -5.63 -11.85 34.72
N LEU A 80 -5.09 -10.68 34.38
CA LEU A 80 -5.32 -9.42 35.11
C LEU A 80 -6.77 -8.94 34.99
N THR A 81 -7.39 -9.12 33.83
CA THR A 81 -8.79 -8.76 33.60
C THR A 81 -9.74 -9.66 34.38
N LEU A 82 -9.46 -10.97 34.41
CA LEU A 82 -10.30 -11.97 35.07
C LEU A 82 -10.07 -12.07 36.58
N SER A 83 -8.86 -11.77 37.04
CA SER A 83 -8.51 -11.68 38.46
C SER A 83 -8.31 -10.20 38.82
N PRO A 84 -9.39 -9.41 39.02
CA PRO A 84 -9.23 -8.12 39.66
C PRO A 84 -8.61 -8.41 41.04
N LEU A 85 -7.33 -8.07 41.20
CA LEU A 85 -6.64 -8.13 42.49
C LEU A 85 -7.57 -7.44 43.50
N LYS A 86 -8.13 -8.24 44.40
CA LYS A 86 -8.96 -7.81 45.52
C LYS A 86 -8.09 -7.56 46.73
#